data_AF-A0A1R3T8E6-F1
#
_entry.id   AF-A0A1R3T8E6-F1
#
_cell.length_a   1.000
_cell.length_b   1.000
_cell.length_c   1.000
_cell.angle_alpha   90.00
_cell.angle_beta   90.00
_cell.angle_gamma   90.00
#
_symmetry.space_group_name_H-M   'P 1'
#
loop_
_entity.id
_entity.type
_entity.pdbx_description
1 polymer ?
#
loop_
_entity_poly.entity_id
_entity_poly.type
_entity_poly.pdbx_seq_one_letter_code
_entity_poly.pdbx_strand_id
1 'polypeptide(L)'
;MQKKILFRVDAGGQVGLGHYYRSLNLALTLKDRGYEILFVHQASEFWDNLKDFPFKHYELFPETAENDMISICRDQQAAVFYADGIIQFSPQFIQEIKKTAKVIFYQNLTDAKVLADVFILPSIHQDDAFFAPFENSGTVVYKGLEYFTFNKEIEKYDSLTFEKDKSVNKIAVTAGGSDPRNILLTLYEILDEGNISQQVEVAFFYGNDYLYKNNIPEKLKDYVSFLPYSTGKIVTYDLLIASFGVSAYEFMCLGMPVIGIGHQKSNAEALRILSAKTGAIYDLGLIDDLGKETFNATLNSLINNTEKLAAMSQKAKRILDTQGICRVVDILEKL
;
A
#
# COMPACT_ATOMS: atom_id res chain seq x y z
N MET A 1 -7.94 2.81 34.00
CA MET A 1 -7.41 3.86 33.11
C MET A 1 -7.46 3.35 31.69
N GLN A 2 -7.80 4.21 30.73
CA GLN A 2 -7.78 3.88 29.31
C GLN A 2 -6.33 3.54 28.89
N LYS A 3 -6.09 2.42 28.20
CA LYS A 3 -4.74 2.09 27.71
C LYS A 3 -4.37 3.10 26.60
N LYS A 4 -3.20 3.73 26.71
CA LYS A 4 -2.67 4.67 25.73
C LYS A 4 -1.76 3.99 24.72
N ILE A 5 -1.89 4.34 23.45
CA ILE A 5 -1.04 3.85 22.37
C ILE A 5 -0.36 5.04 21.70
N LEU A 6 0.98 5.01 21.65
CA LEU A 6 1.80 6.01 21.00
C LEU A 6 2.19 5.52 19.59
N PHE A 7 1.70 6.22 18.57
CA PHE A 7 1.98 5.97 17.17
C PHE A 7 3.17 6.80 16.71
N ARG A 8 4.17 6.17 16.11
CA ARG A 8 5.30 6.81 15.44
C ARG A 8 5.18 6.67 13.93
N VAL A 9 4.83 7.77 13.28
CA VAL A 9 4.45 7.79 11.85
C VAL A 9 4.93 9.09 11.21
N ASP A 10 5.84 8.99 10.24
CA ASP A 10 6.21 10.13 9.38
C ASP A 10 5.33 10.19 8.14
N ALA A 11 5.18 11.39 7.60
CA ALA A 11 4.38 11.65 6.41
C ALA A 11 4.89 12.89 5.68
N GLY A 12 4.69 12.94 4.37
CA GLY A 12 5.06 14.09 3.53
C GLY A 12 6.38 13.94 2.78
N GLY A 13 6.61 14.83 1.82
CA GLY A 13 7.82 14.85 0.99
C GLY A 13 8.13 13.49 0.36
N GLN A 14 9.38 13.02 0.55
CA GLN A 14 9.86 11.73 0.02
C GLN A 14 9.31 10.51 0.79
N VAL A 15 8.75 10.68 1.99
CA VAL A 15 8.12 9.59 2.77
C VAL A 15 6.76 9.20 2.15
N GLY A 16 6.10 10.15 1.48
CA GLY A 16 4.74 9.96 0.99
C GLY A 16 3.71 9.94 2.12
N LEU A 17 2.47 9.57 1.79
CA LEU A 17 1.32 9.63 2.73
C LEU A 17 0.76 8.26 3.12
N GLY A 18 1.32 7.17 2.57
CA GLY A 18 0.79 5.82 2.78
C GLY A 18 0.81 5.37 4.25
N HIS A 19 1.93 5.61 4.95
CA HIS A 19 2.08 5.28 6.37
C HIS A 19 1.07 6.04 7.25
N TYR A 20 0.83 7.32 6.94
CA TYR A 20 -0.15 8.15 7.64
C TYR A 20 -1.57 7.63 7.50
N TYR A 21 -2.10 7.50 6.28
CA TYR A 21 -3.51 7.13 6.10
C TYR A 21 -3.83 5.75 6.67
N ARG A 22 -2.89 4.81 6.52
CA ARG A 22 -3.03 3.46 7.08
C ARG A 22 -3.01 3.46 8.60
N SER A 23 -2.06 4.18 9.19
CA SER A 23 -1.96 4.30 10.65
C SER A 23 -3.14 5.09 11.25
N LEU A 24 -3.65 6.10 10.54
CA LEU A 24 -4.84 6.85 10.93
C LEU A 24 -6.07 5.94 11.00
N ASN A 25 -6.27 5.07 10.00
CA ASN A 25 -7.40 4.15 10.01
C ASN A 25 -7.30 3.13 11.16
N LEU A 26 -6.10 2.63 11.44
CA LEU A 26 -5.85 1.76 12.59
C LEU A 26 -6.14 2.50 13.91
N ALA A 27 -5.62 3.72 14.05
CA ALA A 27 -5.81 4.59 15.22
C ALA A 27 -7.28 4.92 15.47
N LEU A 28 -8.05 5.27 14.43
CA LEU A 28 -9.49 5.52 14.54
C LEU A 28 -10.24 4.27 15.02
N THR A 29 -9.89 3.09 14.50
CA THR A 29 -10.51 1.83 14.92
C THR A 29 -10.20 1.51 16.38
N LEU A 30 -8.97 1.74 16.84
CA LEU A 30 -8.58 1.59 18.26
C LEU A 30 -9.29 2.60 19.16
N LYS A 31 -9.44 3.85 18.71
CA LYS A 31 -10.21 4.88 19.42
C LYS A 31 -11.66 4.43 19.64
N ASP A 32 -12.29 3.89 18.60
CA ASP A 32 -13.66 3.37 18.67
C ASP A 32 -13.79 2.17 19.63
N ARG A 33 -12.72 1.40 19.81
CA ARG A 33 -12.61 0.35 20.85
C ARG A 33 -12.21 0.85 22.23
N GLY A 34 -12.13 2.16 22.42
CA GLY A 34 -11.87 2.76 23.72
C GLY A 34 -10.40 2.84 24.09
N TYR A 35 -9.47 2.96 23.14
CA TYR A 35 -8.08 3.31 23.42
C TYR A 35 -7.85 4.82 23.30
N GLU A 36 -6.93 5.35 24.10
CA GLU A 36 -6.45 6.73 23.94
C GLU A 36 -5.24 6.71 23.00
N ILE A 37 -5.26 7.58 21.98
CA ILE A 37 -4.27 7.55 20.90
C ILE A 37 -3.45 8.83 20.90
N LEU A 38 -2.14 8.66 20.77
CA LEU A 38 -1.15 9.72 20.68
C LEU A 38 -0.30 9.50 19.43
N PHE A 39 0.14 10.57 18.78
CA PHE A 39 1.06 10.50 17.64
C PHE A 39 2.37 11.22 17.94
N VAL A 40 3.45 10.72 17.37
CA VAL A 40 4.76 11.37 17.26
C VAL A 40 5.23 11.29 15.81
N HIS A 41 5.79 12.37 15.30
CA HIS A 41 6.24 12.46 13.90
C HIS A 41 7.40 13.46 13.76
N GLN A 42 8.18 13.37 12.69
CA GLN A 42 9.08 14.45 12.28
C GLN A 42 8.30 15.59 11.63
N ALA A 43 8.84 16.80 11.74
CA ALA A 43 8.32 17.99 11.06
C ALA A 43 8.23 17.76 9.54
N SER A 44 7.15 18.22 8.93
CA SER A 44 6.98 18.21 7.47
C SER A 44 5.89 19.19 7.07
N GLU A 45 5.94 19.67 5.82
CA GLU A 45 4.88 20.52 5.26
C GLU A 45 3.50 19.84 5.33
N PHE A 46 3.43 18.52 5.23
CA PHE A 46 2.17 17.79 5.38
C PHE A 46 1.60 17.95 6.80
N TRP A 47 2.42 17.70 7.83
CA TRP A 47 2.01 17.83 9.23
C TRP A 47 1.70 19.29 9.61
N ASP A 48 2.45 20.26 9.06
CA ASP A 48 2.22 21.69 9.30
C ASP A 48 0.87 22.18 8.75
N ASN A 49 0.44 21.60 7.62
CA ASN A 49 -0.81 21.97 6.95
C ASN A 49 -1.98 21.04 7.27
N LEU A 50 -1.77 20.03 8.11
CA LEU A 50 -2.79 19.06 8.47
C LEU A 50 -3.84 19.72 9.37
N LYS A 51 -5.02 19.97 8.80
CA LYS A 51 -6.17 20.50 9.54
C LYS A 51 -6.98 19.37 10.18
N ASP A 52 -7.55 19.66 11.34
CA ASP A 52 -8.53 18.79 12.03
C ASP A 52 -8.01 17.38 12.38
N PHE A 53 -6.72 17.24 12.69
CA PHE A 53 -6.16 15.96 13.15
C PHE A 53 -6.82 15.54 14.48
N PRO A 54 -7.43 14.34 14.58
CA PRO A 54 -8.32 14.00 15.69
C PRO A 54 -7.59 13.51 16.96
N PHE A 55 -6.26 13.52 16.96
CA PHE A 55 -5.43 12.98 18.02
C PHE A 55 -4.40 13.99 18.51
N LYS A 56 -4.01 13.90 19.78
CA LYS A 56 -2.88 14.65 20.29
C LYS A 56 -1.61 14.16 19.60
N HIS A 57 -0.80 15.08 19.10
CA HIS A 57 0.46 14.74 18.45
C HIS A 57 1.61 15.60 18.97
N TYR A 58 2.81 15.10 18.76
CA TYR A 58 4.06 15.73 19.14
C TYR A 58 5.01 15.70 17.94
N GLU A 59 5.64 16.83 17.68
CA GLU A 59 6.70 16.93 16.70
C GLU A 59 8.05 16.54 17.34
N LEU A 60 8.86 15.80 16.59
CA LEU A 60 10.19 15.35 17.00
C LEU A 60 11.26 16.16 16.27
N PHE A 61 12.30 16.55 17.01
CA PHE A 61 13.52 17.09 16.42
C PHE A 61 14.50 15.95 16.11
N PRO A 62 15.12 15.90 14.90
CA PRO A 62 15.97 14.78 14.50
C PRO A 62 17.11 14.44 15.48
N GLU A 63 17.69 15.46 16.12
CA GLU A 63 18.83 15.32 17.03
C GLU A 63 18.46 14.65 18.37
N THR A 64 17.20 14.77 18.79
CA THR A 64 16.71 14.29 20.09
C THR A 64 15.58 13.27 19.98
N ALA A 65 15.19 12.88 18.76
CA ALA A 65 13.99 12.11 18.47
C ALA A 65 13.79 10.88 19.37
N GLU A 66 14.83 10.05 19.55
CA GLU A 66 14.74 8.86 20.42
C GLU A 66 14.54 9.21 21.89
N ASN A 67 15.26 10.22 22.40
CA ASN A 67 15.13 10.67 23.79
C ASN A 67 13.76 11.32 24.06
N ASP A 68 13.26 12.08 23.09
CA ASP A 68 11.94 12.71 23.15
C ASP A 68 10.86 11.63 23.15
N MET A 69 10.95 10.64 22.25
CA MET A 69 10.01 9.51 22.24
C MET A 69 10.03 8.70 23.54
N ILE A 70 11.21 8.46 24.14
CA ILE A 70 11.32 7.81 25.46
C ILE A 70 10.60 8.62 26.54
N SER A 71 10.82 9.94 26.56
CA SER A 71 10.22 10.84 27.55
C SER A 71 8.70 10.92 27.37
N ILE A 72 8.22 11.10 26.14
CA ILE A 72 6.80 11.14 25.80
C ILE A 72 6.12 9.82 26.18
N CYS A 73 6.73 8.67 25.84
CA CYS A 73 6.20 7.35 26.19
C CYS A 73 6.03 7.20 27.71
N ARG A 74 7.04 7.61 28.49
CA ARG A 74 7.02 7.58 29.96
C ARG A 74 5.98 8.54 30.55
N ASP A 75 6.03 9.80 30.16
CA ASP A 75 5.21 10.87 30.74
C ASP A 75 3.73 10.69 30.41
N GLN A 76 3.43 10.19 29.21
CA GLN A 76 2.08 9.85 28.82
C GLN A 76 1.63 8.49 29.37
N GLN A 77 2.53 7.69 29.96
CA GLN A 77 2.26 6.33 30.41
C GLN A 77 1.69 5.46 29.28
N ALA A 78 2.29 5.54 28.10
CA ALA A 78 1.87 4.73 26.96
C ALA A 78 2.11 3.25 27.25
N ALA A 79 1.08 2.42 27.03
CA ALA A 79 1.17 0.97 27.21
C ALA A 79 1.76 0.29 25.97
N VAL A 80 1.61 0.91 24.79
CA VAL A 80 2.08 0.41 23.50
C VAL A 80 2.76 1.53 22.73
N PHE A 81 3.93 1.23 22.17
CA PHE A 81 4.60 2.02 21.15
C PHE A 81 4.47 1.29 19.81
N TYR A 82 3.72 1.88 18.88
CA TYR A 82 3.51 1.36 17.54
C TYR A 82 4.26 2.22 16.53
N ALA A 83 5.07 1.62 15.66
CA ALA A 83 5.73 2.35 14.57
C ALA A 83 5.40 1.77 13.19
N ASP A 84 5.02 2.65 12.27
CA ASP A 84 4.79 2.36 10.85
C ASP A 84 5.55 3.40 10.02
N GLY A 85 6.56 2.95 9.28
CA GLY A 85 7.43 3.82 8.49
C GLY A 85 8.80 3.22 8.23
N ILE A 86 9.52 3.83 7.30
CA ILE A 86 10.95 3.55 7.06
C ILE A 86 11.75 4.40 8.05
N ILE A 87 11.77 3.97 9.31
CA ILE A 87 12.40 4.69 10.42
C ILE A 87 13.43 3.79 11.05
N GLN A 88 14.67 4.29 11.21
CA GLN A 88 15.71 3.56 11.91
C GLN A 88 15.63 3.81 13.41
N PHE A 89 15.78 2.74 14.19
CA PHE A 89 15.80 2.79 15.65
C PHE A 89 17.05 2.11 16.17
N SER A 90 17.68 2.71 17.18
CA SER A 90 18.81 2.10 17.88
C SER A 90 18.32 0.95 18.78
N PRO A 91 19.12 -0.12 18.96
CA PRO A 91 18.83 -1.16 19.95
C PRO A 91 18.61 -0.62 21.36
N GLN A 92 19.38 0.39 21.76
CA GLN A 92 19.30 1.04 23.06
C GLN A 92 17.94 1.72 23.25
N PHE A 93 17.45 2.45 22.24
CA PHE A 93 16.13 3.04 22.27
C PHE A 93 15.02 2.01 22.50
N ILE A 94 15.05 0.88 21.77
CA ILE A 94 14.04 -0.17 21.95
C ILE A 94 14.08 -0.76 23.35
N GLN A 95 15.28 -0.99 23.91
CA GLN A 95 15.42 -1.47 25.28
C GLN A 95 14.84 -0.48 26.30
N GLU A 96 15.05 0.83 26.11
CA GLU A 96 14.50 1.87 27.00
C GLU A 96 12.98 1.98 26.89
N ILE A 97 12.41 1.96 25.67
CA ILE A 97 10.95 1.99 25.48
C ILE A 97 10.29 0.78 26.12
N LYS A 98 10.89 -0.41 26.01
CA LYS A 98 10.35 -1.66 26.58
C LYS A 98 10.25 -1.67 28.10
N LYS A 99 10.90 -0.73 28.81
CA LYS A 99 10.70 -0.54 30.25
C LYS A 99 9.32 0.01 30.59
N THR A 100 8.64 0.63 29.63
CA THR A 100 7.35 1.31 29.83
C THR A 100 6.24 0.73 28.94
N ALA A 101 6.55 0.44 27.68
CA ALA A 101 5.56 0.07 26.67
C ALA A 101 5.94 -1.20 25.90
N LYS A 102 4.94 -1.91 25.39
CA LYS A 102 5.14 -2.95 24.38
C LYS A 102 5.48 -2.33 23.05
N VAL A 103 6.51 -2.85 22.37
CA VAL A 103 6.99 -2.33 21.09
C VAL A 103 6.42 -3.16 19.96
N ILE A 104 5.72 -2.49 19.04
CA ILE A 104 5.10 -3.09 17.87
C ILE A 104 5.59 -2.38 16.62
N PHE A 105 6.11 -3.14 15.68
CA PHE A 105 6.52 -2.64 14.39
C PHE A 105 5.62 -3.19 13.30
N TYR A 106 5.05 -2.29 12.50
CA TYR A 106 4.30 -2.63 11.32
C TYR A 106 5.12 -2.23 10.08
N GLN A 107 5.63 -3.22 9.36
CA GLN A 107 6.50 -3.02 8.19
C GLN A 107 7.77 -2.20 8.41
N ASN A 108 8.14 -1.89 9.65
CA ASN A 108 9.38 -1.18 9.91
C ASN A 108 10.57 -2.15 9.76
N LEU A 109 11.40 -1.92 8.73
CA LEU A 109 12.50 -2.80 8.38
C LEU A 109 13.81 -2.53 9.13
N THR A 110 13.81 -1.65 10.14
CA THR A 110 15.01 -1.35 10.95
C THR A 110 15.70 -2.60 11.47
N ASP A 111 17.01 -2.56 11.68
CA ASP A 111 17.75 -3.71 12.23
C ASP A 111 17.31 -4.05 13.65
N ALA A 112 16.83 -3.07 14.42
CA ALA A 112 16.27 -3.28 15.76
C ALA A 112 14.92 -4.01 15.77
N LYS A 113 14.35 -4.40 14.60
CA LYS A 113 13.05 -5.08 14.51
C LYS A 113 12.96 -6.39 15.28
N VAL A 114 14.09 -7.08 15.43
CA VAL A 114 14.21 -8.32 16.22
C VAL A 114 14.11 -8.08 17.72
N LEU A 115 14.12 -6.82 18.19
CA LEU A 115 13.99 -6.47 19.61
C LEU A 115 12.53 -6.11 19.98
N ALA A 116 11.64 -5.95 19.00
CA ALA A 116 10.23 -5.64 19.22
C ALA A 116 9.54 -6.77 20.00
N ASP A 117 8.45 -6.46 20.69
CA ASP A 117 7.55 -7.50 21.22
C ASP A 117 6.78 -8.16 20.06
N VAL A 118 6.35 -7.37 19.08
CA VAL A 118 5.62 -7.83 17.90
C VAL A 118 6.14 -7.18 16.62
N PHE A 119 6.32 -7.98 15.56
CA PHE A 119 6.60 -7.51 14.21
C PHE A 119 5.50 -7.99 13.24
N ILE A 120 4.87 -7.06 12.54
CA ILE A 120 3.79 -7.33 11.58
C ILE A 120 4.28 -6.98 10.17
N LEU A 121 4.31 -7.99 9.29
CA LEU A 121 4.69 -7.85 7.88
C LEU A 121 3.52 -8.31 6.97
N PRO A 122 2.67 -7.39 6.49
CA PRO A 122 1.54 -7.65 5.61
C PRO A 122 1.98 -7.89 4.16
N SER A 123 2.99 -8.73 3.95
CA SER A 123 3.45 -9.11 2.61
C SER A 123 3.96 -10.54 2.60
N ILE A 124 4.09 -11.10 1.40
CA ILE A 124 4.61 -12.45 1.17
C ILE A 124 5.86 -12.45 0.27
N HIS A 125 6.51 -11.29 0.14
CA HIS A 125 7.66 -11.10 -0.75
C HIS A 125 8.98 -11.57 -0.13
N GLN A 126 9.06 -11.60 1.20
CA GLN A 126 10.28 -12.01 1.91
C GLN A 126 10.44 -13.53 1.94
N ASP A 127 11.69 -13.97 1.99
CA ASP A 127 12.10 -15.37 2.09
C ASP A 127 12.50 -15.75 3.52
N ASP A 128 12.94 -16.99 3.72
CA ASP A 128 13.34 -17.48 5.04
C ASP A 128 14.59 -16.79 5.58
N ALA A 129 15.49 -16.31 4.70
CA ALA A 129 16.70 -15.59 5.11
C ALA A 129 16.35 -14.25 5.77
N PHE A 130 15.31 -13.55 5.30
CA PHE A 130 14.78 -12.36 5.97
C PHE A 130 14.26 -12.67 7.39
N PHE A 131 13.67 -13.85 7.62
CA PHE A 131 13.07 -14.22 8.90
C PHE A 131 14.04 -14.90 9.88
N ALA A 132 15.17 -15.44 9.42
CA ALA A 132 16.14 -16.13 10.26
C ALA A 132 16.59 -15.33 11.51
N PRO A 133 16.79 -13.99 11.46
CA PRO A 133 17.13 -13.21 12.64
C PRO A 133 16.08 -13.21 13.77
N PHE A 134 14.82 -13.56 13.48
CA PHE A 134 13.74 -13.59 14.47
C PHE A 134 13.68 -14.89 15.28
N GLU A 135 14.29 -15.98 14.82
CA GLU A 135 14.13 -17.33 15.41
C GLU A 135 14.50 -17.39 16.91
N ASN A 136 15.45 -16.58 17.35
CA ASN A 136 15.92 -16.54 18.74
C ASN A 136 15.73 -15.18 19.40
N SER A 137 14.94 -14.29 18.79
CA SER A 137 14.82 -12.91 19.25
C SER A 137 13.73 -12.70 20.32
N GLY A 138 12.80 -13.65 20.44
CA GLY A 138 11.62 -13.54 21.29
C GLY A 138 10.52 -12.63 20.74
N THR A 139 10.71 -12.05 19.54
CA THR A 139 9.70 -11.26 18.85
C THR A 139 8.65 -12.16 18.23
N VAL A 140 7.36 -11.86 18.46
CA VAL A 140 6.27 -12.54 17.79
C VAL A 140 6.09 -11.95 16.38
N VAL A 141 6.21 -12.78 15.35
CA VAL A 141 6.09 -12.35 13.95
C VAL A 141 4.72 -12.73 13.39
N TYR A 142 3.95 -11.72 12.95
CA TYR A 142 2.75 -11.89 12.14
C TYR A 142 3.08 -11.53 10.70
N LYS A 143 2.90 -12.45 9.75
CA LYS A 143 3.22 -12.20 8.35
C LYS A 143 2.16 -12.74 7.41
N GLY A 144 1.99 -12.07 6.27
CA GLY A 144 1.06 -12.48 5.21
C GLY A 144 0.02 -11.43 4.90
N LEU A 145 -0.65 -11.62 3.77
CA LEU A 145 -1.59 -10.64 3.21
C LEU A 145 -2.84 -10.41 4.08
N GLU A 146 -3.15 -11.33 5.01
CA GLU A 146 -4.26 -11.18 5.96
C GLU A 146 -4.08 -9.98 6.91
N TYR A 147 -2.84 -9.52 7.13
CA TYR A 147 -2.55 -8.34 7.95
C TYR A 147 -2.52 -7.04 7.14
N PHE A 148 -2.78 -7.09 5.83
CA PHE A 148 -2.76 -5.91 4.97
C PHE A 148 -3.92 -4.98 5.32
N THR A 149 -3.59 -3.74 5.66
CA THR A 149 -4.57 -2.71 6.02
C THR A 149 -4.79 -1.76 4.84
N PHE A 150 -6.04 -1.72 4.37
CA PHE A 150 -6.46 -0.91 3.24
C PHE A 150 -6.92 0.49 3.66
N ASN A 151 -7.08 1.38 2.68
CA ASN A 151 -7.86 2.58 2.91
C ASN A 151 -9.33 2.20 3.19
N LYS A 152 -9.93 2.77 4.24
CA LYS A 152 -11.34 2.54 4.60
C LYS A 152 -12.32 2.87 3.45
N GLU A 153 -11.92 3.73 2.52
CA GLU A 153 -12.69 3.99 1.29
C GLU A 153 -12.98 2.72 0.47
N ILE A 154 -12.10 1.71 0.50
CA ILE A 154 -12.30 0.44 -0.21
C ILE A 154 -13.49 -0.34 0.34
N GLU A 155 -13.78 -0.22 1.64
CA GLU A 155 -14.92 -0.90 2.28
C GLU A 155 -16.28 -0.37 1.78
N LYS A 156 -16.32 0.78 1.08
CA LYS A 156 -17.55 1.34 0.51
C LYS A 156 -17.99 0.64 -0.77
N TYR A 157 -17.14 -0.21 -1.34
CA TYR A 157 -17.39 -0.87 -2.62
C TYR A 157 -17.62 -2.35 -2.41
N ASP A 158 -18.63 -2.88 -3.09
CA ASP A 158 -18.92 -4.31 -3.09
C ASP A 158 -17.79 -5.10 -3.74
N SER A 159 -17.64 -6.36 -3.33
CA SER A 159 -16.75 -7.30 -4.01
C SER A 159 -17.23 -7.52 -5.45
N LEU A 160 -16.37 -7.21 -6.40
CA LEU A 160 -16.58 -7.41 -7.83
C LEU A 160 -16.38 -8.88 -8.19
N THR A 161 -17.09 -9.30 -9.24
CA THR A 161 -16.91 -10.62 -9.84
C THR A 161 -16.63 -10.46 -11.32
N PHE A 162 -15.46 -10.92 -11.75
CA PHE A 162 -15.13 -11.04 -13.17
C PHE A 162 -15.58 -12.41 -13.66
N GLU A 163 -16.59 -12.43 -14.53
CA GLU A 163 -17.14 -13.66 -15.10
C GLU A 163 -16.25 -14.18 -16.25
N LYS A 164 -16.20 -15.50 -16.44
CA LYS A 164 -15.37 -16.13 -17.47
C LYS A 164 -15.76 -15.74 -18.89
N ASP A 165 -17.03 -15.39 -19.11
CA ASP A 165 -17.55 -15.03 -20.44
C ASP A 165 -17.62 -13.51 -20.66
N LYS A 166 -17.11 -12.72 -19.70
CA LYS A 166 -17.14 -11.26 -19.76
C LYS A 166 -16.06 -10.74 -20.71
N SER A 167 -16.46 -10.05 -21.77
CA SER A 167 -15.53 -9.30 -22.63
C SER A 167 -14.91 -8.13 -21.88
N VAL A 168 -13.61 -7.88 -22.12
CA VAL A 168 -12.91 -6.69 -21.60
C VAL A 168 -13.16 -5.54 -22.58
N ASN A 169 -14.00 -4.59 -22.19
CA ASN A 169 -14.32 -3.41 -22.99
C ASN A 169 -13.75 -2.12 -22.38
N LYS A 170 -13.40 -2.14 -21.09
CA LYS A 170 -12.90 -0.98 -20.36
C LYS A 170 -11.66 -1.33 -19.55
N ILE A 171 -10.55 -0.65 -19.83
CA ILE A 171 -9.28 -0.78 -19.10
C ILE A 171 -8.99 0.50 -18.33
N ALA A 172 -8.81 0.37 -17.02
CA ALA A 172 -8.28 1.45 -16.19
C ALA A 172 -6.76 1.33 -16.09
N VAL A 173 -6.06 2.46 -16.11
CA VAL A 173 -4.61 2.54 -15.88
C VAL A 173 -4.35 3.49 -14.73
N THR A 174 -3.56 3.10 -13.73
CA THR A 174 -3.16 4.01 -12.64
C THR A 174 -1.72 3.78 -12.21
N ALA A 175 -1.01 4.84 -11.84
CA ALA A 175 0.37 4.76 -11.36
C ALA A 175 0.54 5.30 -9.93
N GLY A 176 -0.57 5.49 -9.20
CA GLY A 176 -0.58 6.07 -7.87
C GLY A 176 -0.73 7.60 -7.88
N GLY A 177 -0.52 8.21 -6.70
CA GLY A 177 -0.84 9.61 -6.45
C GLY A 177 0.01 10.62 -7.24
N SER A 178 1.33 10.48 -7.17
CA SER A 178 2.28 11.44 -7.74
C SER A 178 2.93 10.99 -9.05
N ASP A 179 2.96 9.68 -9.33
CA ASP A 179 3.62 9.05 -10.49
C ASP A 179 4.97 9.73 -10.87
N PRO A 180 5.98 9.69 -9.98
CA PRO A 180 7.23 10.42 -10.19
C PRO A 180 8.09 9.89 -11.36
N ARG A 181 7.73 8.71 -11.90
CA ARG A 181 8.41 8.09 -13.04
C ARG A 181 7.66 8.27 -14.36
N ASN A 182 6.56 9.02 -14.34
CA ASN A 182 5.72 9.29 -15.51
C ASN A 182 5.17 8.05 -16.22
N ILE A 183 4.85 7.01 -15.46
CA ILE A 183 4.41 5.72 -15.97
C ILE A 183 3.13 5.86 -16.79
N LEU A 184 2.21 6.74 -16.39
CA LEU A 184 0.96 6.94 -17.15
C LEU A 184 1.25 7.39 -18.59
N LEU A 185 2.11 8.40 -18.78
CA LEU A 185 2.44 8.86 -20.13
C LEU A 185 3.31 7.86 -20.88
N THR A 186 4.26 7.19 -20.22
CA THR A 186 5.03 6.13 -20.86
C THR A 186 4.12 5.03 -21.41
N LEU A 187 3.15 4.57 -20.61
CA LEU A 187 2.18 3.57 -21.05
C LEU A 187 1.27 4.09 -22.17
N TYR A 188 0.85 5.35 -22.09
CA TYR A 188 0.07 5.99 -23.16
C TYR A 188 0.83 6.06 -24.49
N GLU A 189 2.12 6.40 -24.46
CA GLU A 189 2.97 6.52 -25.64
C GLU A 189 3.18 5.16 -26.32
N ILE A 190 3.39 4.12 -25.52
CA ILE A 190 3.58 2.77 -26.06
C ILE A 190 2.25 2.06 -26.37
N LEU A 191 1.10 2.56 -25.95
CA LEU A 191 -0.21 2.00 -26.30
C LEU A 191 -0.47 2.13 -27.80
N ASP A 192 -0.78 1.04 -28.49
CA ASP A 192 -0.98 1.00 -29.94
C ASP A 192 -2.41 0.63 -30.34
N GLU A 193 -3.04 1.46 -31.17
CA GLU A 193 -4.42 1.25 -31.65
C GLU A 193 -4.55 0.03 -32.55
N GLY A 194 -3.49 -0.33 -33.29
CA GLY A 194 -3.55 -1.47 -34.23
C GLY A 194 -3.65 -2.83 -33.53
N ASN A 195 -3.36 -2.86 -32.23
CA ASN A 195 -3.33 -4.07 -31.43
C ASN A 195 -4.58 -4.20 -30.55
N ILE A 196 -5.05 -3.12 -29.96
CA ILE A 196 -6.25 -3.14 -29.13
C ILE A 196 -7.45 -3.03 -30.05
N SER A 197 -8.37 -4.01 -30.04
CA SER A 197 -9.57 -3.94 -30.86
C SER A 197 -10.26 -2.58 -30.66
N GLN A 198 -10.75 -1.95 -31.73
CA GLN A 198 -11.39 -0.62 -31.73
C GLN A 198 -12.60 -0.44 -30.78
N GLN A 199 -12.92 -1.45 -29.97
CA GLN A 199 -14.02 -1.50 -29.03
C GLN A 199 -13.59 -1.39 -27.55
N VAL A 200 -12.30 -1.26 -27.24
CA VAL A 200 -11.80 -1.14 -25.86
C VAL A 200 -11.48 0.31 -25.51
N GLU A 201 -12.20 0.84 -24.51
CA GLU A 201 -11.93 2.12 -23.88
C GLU A 201 -10.76 1.99 -22.88
N VAL A 202 -9.80 2.91 -22.92
CA VAL A 202 -8.69 2.95 -21.96
C VAL A 202 -8.68 4.29 -21.23
N ALA A 203 -8.80 4.28 -19.90
CA ALA A 203 -8.75 5.48 -19.08
C ALA A 203 -7.52 5.51 -18.17
N PHE A 204 -6.72 6.56 -18.29
CA PHE A 204 -5.56 6.83 -17.45
C PHE A 204 -5.96 7.71 -16.26
N PHE A 205 -5.95 7.13 -15.07
CA PHE A 205 -6.33 7.77 -13.82
C PHE A 205 -5.11 8.37 -13.12
N TYR A 206 -4.97 9.70 -13.20
CA TYR A 206 -3.90 10.44 -12.56
C TYR A 206 -4.30 10.93 -11.15
N GLY A 207 -3.37 10.83 -10.19
CA GLY A 207 -3.60 11.33 -8.84
C GLY A 207 -3.55 12.86 -8.77
N ASN A 208 -3.98 13.40 -7.62
CA ASN A 208 -4.05 14.86 -7.40
C ASN A 208 -2.70 15.55 -7.56
N ASP A 209 -1.62 14.87 -7.15
CA ASP A 209 -0.24 15.38 -7.16
C ASP A 209 0.55 14.90 -8.38
N TYR A 210 -0.14 14.53 -9.46
CA TYR A 210 0.51 14.01 -10.66
C TYR A 210 1.46 15.05 -11.27
N LEU A 211 2.76 14.76 -11.23
CA LEU A 211 3.82 15.71 -11.59
C LEU A 211 3.79 16.13 -13.06
N TYR A 212 3.25 15.28 -13.94
CA TYR A 212 3.27 15.45 -15.39
C TYR A 212 1.89 15.79 -15.98
N LYS A 213 0.98 16.33 -15.16
CA LYS A 213 -0.37 16.70 -15.61
C LYS A 213 -0.36 17.65 -16.80
N ASN A 214 0.59 18.58 -16.85
CA ASN A 214 0.74 19.54 -17.95
C ASN A 214 1.36 18.91 -19.22
N ASN A 215 1.86 17.67 -19.15
CA ASN A 215 2.40 16.93 -20.29
C ASN A 215 1.36 16.02 -20.95
N ILE A 216 0.13 15.96 -20.42
CA ILE A 216 -0.96 15.21 -21.05
C ILE A 216 -1.26 15.83 -22.42
N PRO A 217 -1.24 15.06 -23.53
CA PRO A 217 -1.47 15.60 -24.86
C PRO A 217 -2.86 16.23 -25.00
N GLU A 218 -2.94 17.38 -25.68
CA GLU A 218 -4.22 18.05 -25.96
C GLU A 218 -5.14 17.19 -26.84
N LYS A 219 -4.55 16.46 -27.80
CA LYS A 219 -5.26 15.51 -28.66
C LYS A 219 -4.89 14.09 -28.26
N LEU A 220 -5.85 13.40 -27.67
CA LEU A 220 -5.74 11.98 -27.31
C LEU A 220 -6.18 11.09 -28.47
N LYS A 221 -5.84 9.81 -28.38
CA LYS A 221 -6.41 8.72 -29.19
C LYS A 221 -7.91 8.61 -28.89
N ASP A 222 -8.74 8.29 -29.87
CA ASP A 222 -10.22 8.38 -29.76
C ASP A 222 -10.81 7.47 -28.65
N TYR A 223 -10.12 6.38 -28.32
CA TYR A 223 -10.53 5.41 -27.29
C TYR A 223 -9.83 5.64 -25.94
N VAL A 224 -9.05 6.72 -25.81
CA VAL A 224 -8.27 7.03 -24.62
C VAL A 224 -8.79 8.26 -23.91
N SER A 225 -8.87 8.20 -22.57
CA SER A 225 -9.12 9.37 -21.72
C SER A 225 -8.09 9.50 -20.60
N PHE A 226 -7.86 10.73 -20.13
CA PHE A 226 -7.12 11.00 -18.89
C PHE A 226 -8.10 11.60 -17.88
N LEU A 227 -8.25 10.96 -16.72
CA LEU A 227 -9.24 11.29 -15.70
C LEU A 227 -8.57 11.46 -14.33
N PRO A 228 -9.08 12.33 -13.45
CA PRO A 228 -8.66 12.34 -12.05
C PRO A 228 -8.94 10.99 -11.39
N TYR A 229 -8.04 10.56 -10.51
CA TYR A 229 -8.17 9.31 -9.77
C TYR A 229 -9.49 9.25 -9.00
N SER A 230 -10.21 8.15 -9.17
CA SER A 230 -11.47 7.91 -8.48
C SER A 230 -11.71 6.41 -8.39
N THR A 231 -11.65 5.86 -7.17
CA THR A 231 -11.95 4.45 -6.93
C THR A 231 -13.31 4.08 -7.50
N GLY A 232 -14.35 4.89 -7.26
CA GLY A 232 -15.70 4.65 -7.75
C GLY A 232 -15.85 4.66 -9.26
N LYS A 233 -14.98 5.36 -10.01
CA LYS A 233 -14.93 5.23 -11.46
C LYS A 233 -14.16 3.98 -11.86
N ILE A 234 -12.97 3.75 -11.27
CA ILE A 234 -12.10 2.62 -11.63
C ILE A 234 -12.81 1.27 -11.45
N VAL A 235 -13.62 1.10 -10.40
CA VAL A 235 -14.37 -0.17 -10.18
C VAL A 235 -15.42 -0.46 -11.26
N THR A 236 -15.75 0.50 -12.13
CA THR A 236 -16.65 0.30 -13.29
C THR A 236 -15.91 -0.24 -14.53
N TYR A 237 -14.58 -0.35 -14.47
CA TYR A 237 -13.75 -0.90 -15.52
C TYR A 237 -13.60 -2.42 -15.34
N ASP A 238 -13.20 -3.09 -16.41
CA ASP A 238 -13.15 -4.55 -16.47
C ASP A 238 -11.77 -5.10 -16.05
N LEU A 239 -10.72 -4.33 -16.32
CA LEU A 239 -9.33 -4.69 -16.11
C LEU A 239 -8.55 -3.47 -15.62
N LEU A 240 -7.64 -3.67 -14.67
CA LEU A 240 -6.73 -2.64 -14.21
C LEU A 240 -5.29 -2.94 -14.61
N ILE A 241 -4.61 -1.94 -15.15
CA ILE A 241 -3.16 -1.87 -15.24
C ILE A 241 -2.68 -0.92 -14.15
N ALA A 242 -1.85 -1.39 -13.23
CA ALA A 242 -1.40 -0.59 -12.10
C ALA A 242 0.10 -0.68 -11.88
N SER A 243 0.74 0.45 -11.57
CA SER A 243 2.03 0.42 -10.88
C SER A 243 1.87 -0.37 -9.59
N PHE A 244 2.78 -1.32 -9.33
CA PHE A 244 2.65 -2.24 -8.22
C PHE A 244 2.84 -1.50 -6.88
N GLY A 245 1.82 -1.60 -6.02
CA GLY A 245 1.72 -0.87 -4.77
C GLY A 245 0.35 -1.08 -4.12
N VAL A 246 -0.03 -0.21 -3.18
CA VAL A 246 -1.27 -0.35 -2.38
C VAL A 246 -2.52 -0.46 -3.27
N SER A 247 -2.66 0.39 -4.28
CA SER A 247 -3.83 0.37 -5.15
C SER A 247 -3.99 -0.93 -5.94
N ALA A 248 -2.89 -1.59 -6.32
CA ALA A 248 -2.98 -2.92 -6.93
C ALA A 248 -3.63 -3.92 -5.96
N TYR A 249 -3.22 -3.93 -4.70
CA TYR A 249 -3.83 -4.77 -3.66
C TYR A 249 -5.29 -4.39 -3.38
N GLU A 250 -5.63 -3.10 -3.35
CA GLU A 250 -7.00 -2.63 -3.10
C GLU A 250 -7.97 -3.16 -4.17
N PHE A 251 -7.61 -3.01 -5.45
CA PHE A 251 -8.46 -3.48 -6.54
C PHE A 251 -8.45 -5.00 -6.70
N MET A 252 -7.34 -5.67 -6.36
CA MET A 252 -7.30 -7.13 -6.20
C MET A 252 -8.27 -7.59 -5.09
N CYS A 253 -8.30 -6.91 -3.95
CA CYS A 253 -9.23 -7.21 -2.84
C CYS A 253 -10.70 -7.04 -3.28
N LEU A 254 -10.97 -6.02 -4.08
CA LEU A 254 -12.29 -5.85 -4.71
C LEU A 254 -12.58 -6.90 -5.79
N GLY A 255 -11.62 -7.75 -6.18
CA GLY A 255 -11.85 -8.79 -7.18
C GLY A 255 -11.74 -8.32 -8.63
N MET A 256 -11.16 -7.15 -8.88
CA MET A 256 -10.83 -6.75 -10.24
C MET A 256 -9.57 -7.51 -10.70
N PRO A 257 -9.51 -8.04 -11.94
CA PRO A 257 -8.27 -8.53 -12.50
C PRO A 257 -7.25 -7.39 -12.61
N VAL A 258 -6.02 -7.63 -12.16
CA VAL A 258 -4.96 -6.62 -12.16
C VAL A 258 -3.74 -7.11 -12.93
N ILE A 259 -3.21 -6.24 -13.80
CA ILE A 259 -1.89 -6.32 -14.42
C ILE A 259 -0.99 -5.35 -13.66
N GLY A 260 -0.01 -5.88 -12.94
CA GLY A 260 0.98 -5.09 -12.21
C GLY A 260 2.15 -4.71 -13.10
N ILE A 261 2.71 -3.52 -12.85
CA ILE A 261 3.98 -3.05 -13.43
C ILE A 261 4.89 -2.61 -12.29
N GLY A 262 6.11 -3.14 -12.26
CA GLY A 262 7.13 -2.66 -11.34
C GLY A 262 7.60 -1.26 -11.74
N HIS A 263 7.52 -0.29 -10.83
CA HIS A 263 8.06 1.05 -11.05
C HIS A 263 9.51 1.19 -10.58
N GLN A 264 10.04 0.22 -9.85
CA GLN A 264 11.44 0.12 -9.39
C GLN A 264 11.80 -1.35 -9.28
N LYS A 265 13.10 -1.69 -9.27
CA LYS A 265 13.56 -3.08 -9.19
C LYS A 265 12.98 -3.85 -7.99
N SER A 266 12.94 -3.23 -6.81
CA SER A 266 12.36 -3.83 -5.60
C SER A 266 10.85 -4.11 -5.76
N ASN A 267 10.10 -3.19 -6.38
CA ASN A 267 8.67 -3.36 -6.61
C ASN A 267 8.39 -4.38 -7.73
N ALA A 268 9.21 -4.43 -8.79
CA ALA A 268 9.13 -5.45 -9.82
C ALA A 268 9.41 -6.85 -9.24
N GLU A 269 10.40 -6.96 -8.35
CA GLU A 269 10.70 -8.22 -7.66
C GLU A 269 9.56 -8.66 -6.74
N ALA A 270 9.01 -7.73 -5.95
CA ALA A 270 7.85 -8.01 -5.10
C ALA A 270 6.62 -8.46 -5.92
N LEU A 271 6.35 -7.81 -7.06
CA LEU A 271 5.30 -8.17 -8.02
C LEU A 271 5.52 -9.58 -8.57
N ARG A 272 6.74 -9.87 -9.04
CA ARG A 272 7.13 -11.19 -9.56
C ARG A 272 6.88 -12.29 -8.55
N ILE A 273 7.30 -12.08 -7.30
CA ILE A 273 7.09 -13.04 -6.20
C ILE A 273 5.60 -13.23 -5.91
N LEU A 274 4.82 -12.14 -5.83
CA LEU A 274 3.37 -12.22 -5.58
C LEU A 274 2.65 -12.98 -6.71
N SER A 275 2.94 -12.63 -7.95
CA SER A 275 2.41 -13.27 -9.15
C SER A 275 2.74 -14.77 -9.15
N ALA A 276 4.01 -15.14 -8.93
CA ALA A 276 4.43 -16.54 -8.91
C ALA A 276 3.80 -17.35 -7.76
N LYS A 277 3.71 -16.78 -6.55
CA LYS A 277 3.16 -17.48 -5.37
C LYS A 277 1.64 -17.64 -5.43
N THR A 278 0.93 -16.71 -6.05
CA THR A 278 -0.54 -16.63 -5.92
C THR A 278 -1.28 -16.79 -7.24
N GLY A 279 -0.71 -16.33 -8.35
CA GLY A 279 -1.39 -16.17 -9.63
C GLY A 279 -2.60 -15.22 -9.58
N ALA A 280 -2.67 -14.33 -8.59
CA ALA A 280 -3.77 -13.39 -8.38
C ALA A 280 -3.60 -12.06 -9.14
N ILE A 281 -2.40 -11.79 -9.61
CA ILE A 281 -2.01 -10.60 -10.39
C ILE A 281 -1.14 -11.06 -11.56
N TYR A 282 -1.21 -10.36 -12.69
CA TYR A 282 -0.29 -10.58 -13.80
C TYR A 282 0.94 -9.68 -13.64
N ASP A 283 2.14 -10.25 -13.80
CA ASP A 283 3.40 -9.50 -13.75
C ASP A 283 3.81 -9.07 -15.17
N LEU A 284 3.80 -7.77 -15.44
CA LEU A 284 4.24 -7.20 -16.72
C LEU A 284 5.72 -6.79 -16.71
N GLY A 285 6.42 -6.96 -15.58
CA GLY A 285 7.83 -6.62 -15.41
C GLY A 285 8.07 -5.17 -14.96
N LEU A 286 9.32 -4.75 -15.08
CA LEU A 286 9.78 -3.40 -14.78
C LEU A 286 9.45 -2.46 -15.94
N ILE A 287 8.93 -1.26 -15.65
CA ILE A 287 8.58 -0.27 -16.68
C ILE A 287 9.75 0.07 -17.62
N ASP A 288 10.99 0.04 -17.10
CA ASP A 288 12.21 0.33 -17.87
C ASP A 288 12.52 -0.68 -18.96
N ASP A 289 12.04 -1.92 -18.79
CA ASP A 289 12.29 -3.03 -19.71
C ASP A 289 11.09 -3.24 -20.66
N LEU A 290 10.05 -2.40 -20.54
CA LEU A 290 8.78 -2.60 -21.23
C LEU A 290 8.77 -1.88 -22.59
N GLY A 291 9.01 -2.65 -23.65
CA GLY A 291 8.90 -2.17 -25.03
C GLY A 291 7.47 -2.15 -25.57
N LYS A 292 7.23 -1.30 -26.58
CA LYS A 292 5.94 -1.16 -27.28
C LYS A 292 5.36 -2.49 -27.75
N GLU A 293 6.14 -3.30 -28.46
CA GLU A 293 5.67 -4.57 -29.02
C GLU A 293 5.27 -5.56 -27.92
N THR A 294 6.16 -5.75 -26.93
CA THR A 294 5.92 -6.66 -25.79
C THR A 294 4.67 -6.26 -25.00
N PHE A 295 4.52 -4.95 -24.71
CA PHE A 295 3.37 -4.43 -23.99
C PHE A 295 2.05 -4.73 -24.70
N ASN A 296 1.93 -4.34 -25.96
CA ASN A 296 0.68 -4.49 -26.72
C ASN A 296 0.36 -5.96 -26.99
N ALA A 297 1.35 -6.80 -27.32
CA ALA A 297 1.14 -8.22 -27.52
C ALA A 297 0.65 -8.92 -26.23
N THR A 298 1.24 -8.55 -25.09
CA THR A 298 0.83 -9.09 -23.78
C THR A 298 -0.57 -8.63 -23.40
N LEU A 299 -0.87 -7.33 -23.56
CA LEU A 299 -2.19 -6.78 -23.27
C LEU A 299 -3.27 -7.46 -24.12
N ASN A 300 -3.03 -7.59 -25.43
CA ASN A 300 -3.93 -8.29 -26.35
C ASN A 300 -4.16 -9.74 -25.96
N SER A 301 -3.12 -10.46 -25.57
CA SER A 301 -3.25 -11.84 -25.13
C SER A 301 -4.13 -11.95 -23.87
N LEU A 302 -4.01 -10.99 -22.94
CA LEU A 302 -4.75 -11.00 -21.69
C LEU A 302 -6.21 -10.59 -21.85
N ILE A 303 -6.52 -9.54 -22.62
CA ILE A 303 -7.91 -9.11 -22.85
C ILE A 303 -8.75 -10.19 -23.56
N ASN A 304 -8.10 -11.03 -24.36
CA ASN A 304 -8.73 -12.16 -25.05
C ASN A 304 -8.72 -13.46 -24.24
N ASN A 305 -8.15 -13.46 -23.02
CA ASN A 305 -8.08 -14.63 -22.14
C ASN A 305 -8.89 -14.39 -20.85
N THR A 306 -10.21 -14.31 -21.02
CA THR A 306 -11.18 -14.04 -19.97
C THR A 306 -11.17 -15.12 -18.87
N GLU A 307 -10.88 -16.37 -19.21
CA GLU A 307 -10.69 -17.45 -18.24
C GLU A 307 -9.54 -17.16 -17.27
N LYS A 308 -8.40 -16.68 -17.79
CA LYS A 308 -7.25 -16.30 -16.96
C LYS A 308 -7.56 -15.10 -16.07
N LEU A 309 -8.24 -14.09 -16.60
CA LEU A 309 -8.65 -12.91 -15.82
C LEU A 309 -9.64 -13.28 -14.70
N ALA A 310 -10.62 -14.13 -14.99
CA ALA A 310 -11.55 -14.65 -13.99
C ALA A 310 -10.82 -15.47 -12.91
N ALA A 311 -9.85 -16.31 -13.30
CA ALA A 311 -9.04 -17.07 -12.35
C ALA A 311 -8.19 -16.17 -11.45
N MET A 312 -7.59 -15.10 -11.99
CA MET A 312 -6.85 -14.09 -11.23
C MET A 312 -7.76 -13.39 -10.20
N SER A 313 -8.93 -12.91 -10.63
CA SER A 313 -9.95 -12.30 -9.76
C SER A 313 -10.36 -13.23 -8.61
N GLN A 314 -10.65 -14.50 -8.91
CA GLN A 314 -11.02 -15.48 -7.89
C GLN A 314 -9.90 -15.77 -6.90
N LYS A 315 -8.65 -15.86 -7.37
CA LYS A 315 -7.48 -16.05 -6.52
C LYS A 315 -7.25 -14.84 -5.61
N ALA A 316 -7.36 -13.63 -6.15
CA ALA A 316 -7.22 -12.39 -5.38
C ALA A 316 -8.19 -12.32 -4.20
N LYS A 317 -9.47 -12.63 -4.44
CA LYS A 317 -10.52 -12.67 -3.40
C LYS A 317 -10.33 -13.74 -2.33
N ARG A 318 -9.48 -14.75 -2.57
CA ARG A 318 -9.16 -15.79 -1.57
C ARG A 318 -8.02 -15.41 -0.65
N ILE A 319 -7.15 -14.49 -1.09
CA ILE A 319 -5.91 -14.15 -0.37
C ILE A 319 -5.93 -12.75 0.26
N LEU A 320 -6.94 -11.94 -0.08
CA LEU A 320 -7.13 -10.58 0.44
C LEU A 320 -8.56 -10.40 0.93
N ASP A 321 -8.70 -9.63 2.00
CA ASP A 321 -9.97 -9.13 2.52
C ASP A 321 -9.77 -7.79 3.23
N THR A 322 -10.86 -7.15 3.63
CA THR A 322 -10.84 -5.86 4.33
C THR A 322 -10.68 -5.99 5.86
N GLN A 323 -10.44 -7.19 6.39
CA GLN A 323 -10.38 -7.45 7.83
C GLN A 323 -8.98 -7.24 8.43
N GLY A 324 -7.98 -6.87 7.62
CA GLY A 324 -6.61 -6.68 8.10
C GLY A 324 -6.49 -5.67 9.24
N ILE A 325 -7.28 -4.58 9.22
CA ILE A 325 -7.29 -3.61 10.34
C ILE A 325 -7.77 -4.29 11.61
N CYS A 326 -8.88 -5.02 11.57
CA CYS A 326 -9.40 -5.75 12.72
C CYS A 326 -8.38 -6.74 13.27
N ARG A 327 -7.68 -7.50 12.40
CA ARG A 327 -6.64 -8.45 12.83
C ARG A 327 -5.48 -7.75 13.53
N VAL A 328 -5.01 -6.62 12.99
CA VAL A 328 -3.93 -5.83 13.61
C VAL A 328 -4.39 -5.27 14.96
N VAL A 329 -5.61 -4.74 15.05
CA VAL A 329 -6.18 -4.29 16.32
C VAL A 329 -6.20 -5.43 17.34
N ASP A 330 -6.73 -6.60 16.97
CA ASP A 330 -6.80 -7.76 17.88
C ASP A 330 -5.42 -8.22 18.38
N ILE A 331 -4.36 -8.03 17.59
CA ILE A 331 -2.97 -8.28 18.02
C ILE A 331 -2.56 -7.24 19.07
N LEU A 332 -2.82 -5.96 18.82
CA LEU A 332 -2.50 -4.85 19.73
C LEU A 332 -3.23 -4.98 21.08
N GLU A 333 -4.47 -5.49 21.09
CA GLU A 333 -5.28 -5.61 22.31
C GLU A 333 -4.87 -6.77 23.23
N LYS A 334 -4.24 -7.82 22.68
CA LYS A 334 -3.80 -9.01 23.43
C LYS A 334 -2.54 -8.78 24.27
N LEU A 335 -1.94 -7.59 24.18
CA LEU A 335 -0.70 -7.20 24.87
C LEU A 335 -0.97 -6.50 26.21
#